data_AF-A0A2H9QSZ5-F1
#
_entry.id   AF-A0A2H9QSZ5-F1
#
_cell.length_a   1.000
_cell.length_b   1.000
_cell.length_c   1.000
_cell.angle_alpha   90.00
_cell.angle_beta   90.00
_cell.angle_gamma   90.00
#
_symmetry.space_group_name_H-M   'P 1'
#
loop_
_entity.id
_entity.type
_entity.pdbx_description
1 polymer ?
#
loop_
_entity_poly.entity_id
_entity_poly.type
_entity_poly.pdbx_seq_one_letter_code
_entity_poly.pdbx_strand_id
1 'polypeptide(L)'
;MPEKTFNYKEGKSDLFTKVKRPLIDIEAFSESRNIWVLLYEVLADTGADISIFPRIIGRLIFNDITDGKQIEIRGVVPYSRLICYLHKVKVRINGRNFTMPVAVADSDDAPLILGRVNGLDLFDASFLKGKKVKIKWE
;
A
#
# COMPACT_ATOMS: atom_id res chain seq x y z
N MET A 1 22.38 -9.36 0.47
CA MET A 1 20.96 -9.02 0.68
C MET A 1 20.83 -7.51 0.79
N PRO A 2 20.25 -6.84 -0.20
CA PRO A 2 19.91 -5.43 -0.09
C PRO A 2 18.91 -5.19 1.05
N GLU A 3 18.98 -4.02 1.68
CA GLU A 3 18.05 -3.61 2.74
C GLU A 3 17.66 -2.14 2.63
N LYS A 4 16.49 -1.80 3.14
CA LYS A 4 16.03 -0.42 3.29
C LYS A 4 15.35 -0.23 4.64
N THR A 5 15.64 0.89 5.28
CA THR A 5 15.01 1.27 6.55
C THR A 5 14.25 2.59 6.38
N PHE A 6 13.03 2.63 6.90
CA PHE A 6 12.16 3.81 6.94
C PHE A 6 11.90 4.17 8.40
N ASN A 7 11.95 5.46 8.73
CA ASN A 7 11.52 5.93 10.06
C ASN A 7 9.99 6.01 10.07
N TYR A 8 9.37 5.65 11.20
CA TYR A 8 7.95 5.92 11.39
C TYR A 8 7.72 7.43 11.35
N LYS A 9 6.63 7.83 10.71
CA LYS A 9 6.23 9.23 10.60
C LYS A 9 5.16 9.55 11.63
N GLU A 10 5.30 10.69 12.30
CA GLU A 10 4.30 11.20 13.22
C GLU A 10 3.17 11.87 12.43
N GLY A 11 1.93 11.53 12.75
CA GLY A 11 0.74 12.16 12.17
C GLY A 11 -0.30 12.46 13.23
N LYS A 12 -1.24 13.33 12.89
CA LYS A 12 -2.43 13.57 13.71
C LYS A 12 -3.22 12.26 13.87
N SER A 13 -3.88 12.12 15.00
CA SER A 13 -4.85 11.06 15.24
C SER A 13 -6.03 11.63 15.99
N ASP A 14 -7.22 11.19 15.64
CA ASP A 14 -8.47 11.74 16.18
C ASP A 14 -8.70 11.31 17.64
N LEU A 15 -8.03 10.25 18.09
CA LEU A 15 -8.17 9.68 19.44
C LEU A 15 -7.01 10.09 20.36
N PHE A 16 -5.79 10.04 19.84
CA PHE A 16 -4.56 10.33 20.57
C PHE A 16 -3.83 11.41 19.79
N THR A 17 -3.67 12.62 20.36
CA THR A 17 -3.16 13.84 19.70
C THR A 17 -2.17 13.61 18.55
N LYS A 18 -1.19 12.72 18.74
CA LYS A 18 -0.22 12.29 17.74
C LYS A 18 0.06 10.78 17.84
N VAL A 19 0.23 10.13 16.69
CA VAL A 19 0.64 8.72 16.59
C VAL A 19 1.72 8.56 15.52
N LYS A 20 2.68 7.67 15.77
CA LYS A 20 3.71 7.29 14.79
C LYS A 20 3.27 6.08 13.98
N ARG A 21 3.33 6.18 12.66
CA ARG A 21 2.88 5.13 11.72
C ARG A 21 4.02 4.63 10.83
N PRO A 22 4.02 3.33 10.47
CA PRO A 22 5.01 2.72 9.59
C PRO A 22 4.77 3.10 8.12
N LEU A 23 5.08 4.34 7.76
CA LEU A 23 4.87 4.86 6.40
C LEU A 23 6.14 4.69 5.57
N ILE A 24 6.03 4.07 4.40
CA ILE A 24 7.13 3.85 3.46
C ILE A 24 6.83 4.50 2.12
N ASP A 25 7.87 4.73 1.31
CA ASP A 25 7.71 5.22 -0.04
C ASP A 25 7.96 4.07 -1.04
N ILE A 26 7.09 3.94 -2.04
CA ILE A 26 7.18 2.93 -3.10
C ILE A 26 7.00 3.59 -4.46
N GLU A 27 7.48 2.99 -5.53
CA GLU A 27 7.14 3.42 -6.89
C GLU A 27 6.16 2.43 -7.50
N ALA A 28 5.08 2.91 -8.11
CA ALA A 28 4.14 2.11 -8.88
C ALA A 28 4.19 2.53 -10.35
N PHE A 29 4.20 1.56 -11.25
CA PHE A 29 4.19 1.84 -12.68
C PHE A 29 2.77 2.24 -13.12
N SER A 30 2.64 3.46 -13.63
CA SER A 30 1.40 3.96 -14.22
C SER A 30 1.28 3.48 -15.66
N GLU A 31 0.29 2.62 -15.92
CA GLU A 31 -0.06 2.16 -17.25
C GLU A 31 -0.63 3.30 -18.10
N SER A 32 -1.38 4.21 -17.47
CA SER A 32 -2.01 5.35 -18.14
C SER A 32 -1.01 6.41 -18.61
N ARG A 33 0.15 6.51 -17.96
CA ARG A 33 1.18 7.50 -18.28
C ARG A 33 2.50 6.89 -18.76
N ASN A 34 2.63 5.57 -18.72
CA ASN A 34 3.84 4.83 -19.07
C ASN A 34 5.10 5.31 -18.30
N ILE A 35 4.95 5.61 -17.01
CA ILE A 35 6.02 6.10 -16.13
C ILE A 35 5.95 5.45 -14.75
N TRP A 36 7.07 5.45 -14.03
CA TRP A 36 7.08 5.15 -12.60
C TRP A 36 6.61 6.37 -11.81
N VAL A 37 5.64 6.16 -10.92
CA VAL A 37 5.09 7.19 -10.04
C VAL A 37 5.51 6.88 -8.61
N LEU A 38 6.15 7.84 -7.95
CA LEU A 38 6.51 7.75 -6.55
C LEU A 38 5.27 7.97 -5.68
N LEU A 39 4.89 6.95 -4.92
CA LEU A 39 3.81 6.98 -3.95
C LEU A 39 4.42 7.18 -2.56
N TYR A 40 4.17 8.35 -1.99
CA TYR A 40 4.63 8.68 -0.65
C TYR A 40 3.67 8.14 0.40
N GLU A 41 4.20 7.88 1.59
CA GLU A 41 3.41 7.65 2.80
C GLU A 41 2.46 6.44 2.71
N VAL A 42 2.90 5.38 2.04
CA VAL A 42 2.19 4.11 1.98
C VAL A 42 2.29 3.43 3.33
N LEU A 43 1.16 3.08 3.94
CA LEU A 43 1.13 2.36 5.20
C LEU A 43 1.58 0.91 4.97
N ALA A 44 2.71 0.53 5.55
CA ALA A 44 3.12 -0.87 5.63
C ALA A 44 2.28 -1.56 6.72
N ASP A 45 1.36 -2.44 6.32
CA ASP A 45 0.41 -3.06 7.23
C ASP A 45 0.42 -4.58 7.11
N THR A 46 1.00 -5.25 8.11
CA THR A 46 1.00 -6.72 8.20
C THR A 46 -0.38 -7.28 8.55
N GLY A 47 -1.32 -6.45 9.02
CA GLY A 47 -2.70 -6.83 9.28
C GLY A 47 -3.58 -6.83 8.03
N ALA A 48 -3.09 -6.31 6.90
CA ALA A 48 -3.81 -6.31 5.63
C ALA A 48 -3.32 -7.45 4.72
N ASP A 49 -4.23 -8.34 4.31
CA ASP A 49 -3.90 -9.42 3.39
C ASP A 49 -3.48 -8.90 2.00
N ILE A 50 -4.13 -7.84 1.53
CA ILE A 50 -3.90 -7.24 0.21
C ILE A 50 -3.59 -5.75 0.33
N SER A 51 -2.78 -5.24 -0.58
CA SER A 51 -2.54 -3.80 -0.75
C SER A 51 -3.80 -3.07 -1.23
N ILE A 52 -4.01 -1.85 -0.75
CA ILE A 52 -5.17 -1.02 -1.09
C ILE A 52 -4.69 0.32 -1.63
N PHE A 53 -5.18 0.69 -2.82
CA PHE A 53 -4.98 2.03 -3.38
C PHE A 53 -6.31 2.79 -3.30
N PRO A 54 -6.36 4.03 -2.77
CA PRO A 54 -7.55 4.87 -2.88
C PRO A 54 -7.83 5.21 -4.35
N ARG A 55 -9.07 5.62 -4.65
CA ARG A 55 -9.54 5.88 -6.01
C ARG A 55 -8.60 6.80 -6.78
N ILE A 56 -8.12 7.89 -6.17
CA ILE A 56 -7.22 8.87 -6.79
C ILE A 56 -5.90 8.24 -7.24
N ILE A 57 -5.33 7.34 -6.42
CA ILE A 57 -4.11 6.61 -6.78
C ILE A 57 -4.42 5.57 -7.85
N GLY A 58 -5.56 4.88 -7.74
CA GLY A 58 -6.06 3.99 -8.79
C GLY A 58 -6.10 4.65 -10.17
N ARG A 59 -6.71 5.83 -10.28
CA ARG A 59 -6.81 6.60 -11.53
C ARG A 59 -5.48 7.16 -12.02
N LEU A 60 -4.49 7.29 -11.14
CA LEU A 60 -3.14 7.68 -11.51
C LEU A 60 -2.36 6.49 -12.11
N ILE A 61 -2.67 5.27 -11.67
CA ILE A 61 -1.94 4.06 -12.05
C ILE A 61 -2.58 3.34 -13.24
N PHE A 62 -3.90 3.21 -13.26
CA PHE A 62 -4.65 2.45 -14.27
C PHE A 62 -5.38 3.37 -15.25
N ASN A 63 -5.70 2.86 -16.45
CA ASN A 63 -6.51 3.58 -17.43
C ASN A 63 -7.96 3.71 -16.97
N ASP A 64 -8.56 2.60 -16.56
CA ASP A 64 -9.87 2.52 -15.91
C ASP A 64 -9.77 1.59 -14.71
N ILE A 65 -10.25 2.05 -13.56
CA ILE A 65 -10.22 1.24 -12.34
C ILE A 65 -11.30 0.14 -12.39
N THR A 66 -12.35 0.30 -13.20
CA THR A 66 -13.47 -0.63 -13.26
C THR A 66 -13.19 -1.88 -14.12
N ASP A 67 -12.10 -1.88 -14.89
CA ASP A 67 -11.61 -3.05 -15.64
C ASP A 67 -11.17 -4.20 -14.72
N GLY A 68 -10.90 -3.90 -13.45
CA GLY A 68 -10.53 -4.89 -12.44
C GLY A 68 -11.74 -5.70 -11.95
N LYS A 69 -11.49 -6.87 -11.38
CA LYS A 69 -12.57 -7.68 -10.80
C LYS A 69 -13.15 -6.96 -9.57
N GLN A 70 -14.43 -6.61 -9.60
CA GLN A 70 -15.11 -6.04 -8.42
C GLN A 70 -15.07 -7.03 -7.24
N ILE A 71 -14.67 -6.54 -6.08
CA ILE A 71 -14.60 -7.28 -4.81
C ILE A 71 -15.09 -6.40 -3.65
N GLU A 72 -15.42 -7.02 -2.53
CA GLU A 72 -15.71 -6.33 -1.27
C GLU A 72 -14.59 -6.62 -0.26
N ILE A 73 -14.05 -5.57 0.36
CA ILE A 73 -13.11 -5.69 1.49
C ILE A 73 -13.80 -5.27 2.77
N ARG A 74 -13.51 -5.98 3.86
CA ARG A 74 -13.98 -5.68 5.22
C ARG A 74 -12.81 -5.36 6.13
N GLY A 75 -13.03 -4.47 7.08
CA GLY A 75 -12.05 -4.09 8.09
C GLY A 75 -12.54 -4.38 9.50
N VAL A 76 -12.10 -3.56 10.45
CA VAL A 76 -12.43 -3.68 11.88
C VAL A 76 -13.94 -3.63 12.14
N VAL A 77 -14.69 -2.84 11.38
CA VAL A 77 -16.14 -2.71 11.53
C VAL A 77 -16.85 -3.80 10.69
N PRO A 78 -17.57 -4.76 11.30
CA PRO A 78 -18.05 -5.98 10.63
C PRO A 78 -18.96 -5.75 9.42
N TYR A 79 -19.74 -4.66 9.46
CA TYR A 79 -20.74 -4.33 8.44
C TYR A 79 -20.26 -3.26 7.45
N SER A 80 -19.10 -2.65 7.69
CA SER A 80 -18.51 -1.72 6.74
C SER A 80 -17.91 -2.49 5.58
N ARG A 81 -18.33 -2.13 4.35
CA ARG A 81 -17.86 -2.74 3.11
C ARG A 81 -17.20 -1.67 2.27
N LEU A 82 -15.97 -1.94 1.85
CA LEU A 82 -15.28 -1.14 0.86
C LEU A 82 -15.37 -1.84 -0.49
N ILE A 83 -16.12 -1.24 -1.42
CA ILE A 83 -16.15 -1.70 -2.81
C ILE A 83 -14.79 -1.38 -3.43
N CYS A 84 -14.15 -2.40 -4.01
CA CYS A 84 -12.88 -2.26 -4.69
C CYS A 84 -12.89 -2.97 -6.03
N TYR A 85 -11.92 -2.63 -6.89
CA TYR A 85 -11.62 -3.33 -8.12
C TYR A 85 -10.21 -3.92 -8.02
N LEU A 86 -10.10 -5.23 -8.23
CA LEU A 86 -8.85 -5.97 -8.09
C LEU A 86 -8.03 -5.87 -9.39
N HIS A 87 -6.81 -5.34 -9.26
CA HIS A 87 -5.83 -5.18 -10.33
C HIS A 87 -4.50 -5.86 -9.97
N LYS A 88 -3.59 -5.91 -10.95
CA LYS A 88 -2.17 -6.20 -10.72
C LYS A 88 -1.36 -4.96 -11.10
N VAL A 89 -0.38 -4.61 -10.27
CA VAL A 89 0.48 -3.45 -10.50
C VAL A 89 1.95 -3.83 -10.38
N LYS A 90 2.78 -3.28 -11.27
CA LYS A 90 4.25 -3.36 -11.14
C LYS A 90 4.70 -2.31 -10.13
N VAL A 91 5.45 -2.76 -9.13
CA VAL A 91 5.94 -1.94 -8.03
C VAL A 91 7.45 -2.06 -7.94
N ARG A 92 8.09 -0.98 -7.52
CA ARG A 92 9.49 -0.95 -7.14
C ARG A 92 9.64 -0.44 -5.71
N ILE A 93 10.41 -1.17 -4.91
CA ILE A 93 10.83 -0.71 -3.59
C ILE A 93 12.35 -0.84 -3.52
N ASN A 94 13.02 0.31 -3.36
CA ASN A 94 14.47 0.42 -3.23
C ASN A 94 15.24 -0.43 -4.27
N GLY A 95 14.85 -0.33 -5.55
CA GLY A 95 15.46 -1.03 -6.68
C GLY A 95 14.91 -2.42 -6.97
N ARG A 96 14.19 -3.06 -6.04
CA ARG A 96 13.55 -4.35 -6.29
C ARG A 96 12.23 -4.17 -7.03
N ASN A 97 12.12 -4.73 -8.23
CA ASN A 97 10.88 -4.73 -9.02
C ASN A 97 10.09 -6.03 -8.76
N PHE A 98 8.78 -5.91 -8.59
CA PHE A 98 7.86 -7.04 -8.46
C PHE A 98 6.47 -6.65 -8.94
N THR A 99 5.57 -7.62 -9.08
CA THR A 99 4.15 -7.38 -9.38
C THR A 99 3.32 -7.86 -8.21
N MET A 100 2.35 -7.06 -7.78
CA MET A 100 1.47 -7.40 -6.67
C MET A 100 0.01 -7.19 -7.04
N PRO A 101 -0.93 -7.97 -6.47
CA PRO A 101 -2.34 -7.64 -6.53
C PRO A 101 -2.60 -6.38 -5.70
N VAL A 102 -3.50 -5.53 -6.18
CA VAL A 102 -3.94 -4.34 -5.45
C VAL A 102 -5.45 -4.19 -5.59
N ALA A 103 -6.10 -3.92 -4.47
CA ALA A 103 -7.50 -3.53 -4.46
C ALA A 103 -7.58 -2.01 -4.61
N VAL A 104 -8.11 -1.55 -5.73
CA VAL A 104 -8.37 -0.13 -5.95
C VAL A 104 -9.74 0.19 -5.35
N ALA A 105 -9.77 0.96 -4.28
CA ALA A 105 -11.00 1.35 -3.63
C ALA A 105 -11.83 2.27 -4.51
N ASP A 106 -13.13 2.07 -4.52
CA ASP A 106 -14.09 3.04 -5.06
C ASP A 106 -14.43 4.11 -4.00
N SER A 107 -13.39 4.66 -3.38
CA SER A 107 -13.42 5.78 -2.44
C SER A 107 -12.01 6.34 -2.25
N ASP A 108 -11.91 7.63 -1.93
CA ASP A 108 -10.66 8.29 -1.51
C ASP A 108 -10.45 8.26 0.00
N ASP A 109 -11.46 7.79 0.77
CA ASP A 109 -11.36 7.65 2.23
C ASP A 109 -10.54 6.42 2.64
N ALA A 110 -10.27 5.52 1.70
CA ALA A 110 -9.44 4.35 1.94
C ALA A 110 -7.97 4.78 2.11
N PRO A 111 -7.26 4.25 3.12
CA PRO A 111 -5.82 4.49 3.25
C PRO A 111 -5.06 3.82 2.10
N LEU A 112 -3.93 4.42 1.74
CA LEU A 112 -2.94 3.82 0.84
C LEU A 112 -2.11 2.78 1.63
N ILE A 113 -2.33 1.50 1.35
CA ILE A 113 -1.76 0.37 2.13
C ILE A 113 -0.90 -0.53 1.24
N LEU A 114 0.26 -0.93 1.76
CA LEU A 114 1.03 -2.08 1.29
C LEU A 114 0.75 -3.27 2.23
N GLY A 115 0.01 -4.25 1.73
CA GLY A 115 -0.37 -5.47 2.44
C GLY A 115 0.58 -6.64 2.18
N ARG A 116 0.18 -7.84 2.60
CA ARG A 116 1.02 -9.04 2.62
C ARG A 116 1.21 -9.73 1.27
N VAL A 117 0.12 -10.16 0.62
CA VAL A 117 0.15 -11.05 -0.56
C VAL A 117 0.93 -10.42 -1.71
N ASN A 118 2.07 -11.03 -2.06
CA ASN A 118 3.03 -10.55 -3.07
C ASN A 118 3.47 -9.07 -2.85
N GLY A 119 3.34 -8.57 -1.63
CA GLY A 119 3.75 -7.25 -1.18
C GLY A 119 4.80 -7.37 -0.09
N LEU A 120 4.41 -7.14 1.16
CA LEU A 120 5.29 -7.27 2.32
C LEU A 120 5.90 -8.67 2.46
N ASP A 121 5.17 -9.73 2.12
CA ASP A 121 5.65 -11.12 2.27
C ASP A 121 6.81 -11.46 1.31
N LEU A 122 7.11 -10.60 0.33
CA LEU A 122 8.31 -10.73 -0.48
C LEU A 122 9.59 -10.34 0.29
N PHE A 123 9.46 -9.65 1.42
CA PHE A 123 10.56 -9.08 2.18
C PHE A 123 10.60 -9.63 3.61
N ASP A 124 11.79 -9.68 4.21
CA ASP A 124 11.89 -9.75 5.67
C ASP A 124 11.51 -8.38 6.25
N ALA A 125 10.22 -8.18 6.50
CA ALA A 125 9.67 -6.93 7.04
C ALA A 125 9.71 -6.93 8.59
N SER A 126 10.50 -6.04 9.17
CA SER A 126 10.68 -5.90 10.62
C SER A 126 10.20 -4.53 11.12
N PHE A 127 9.26 -4.55 12.07
CA PHE A 127 8.68 -3.36 12.70
C PHE A 127 9.32 -3.13 14.08
N LEU A 128 10.22 -2.16 14.17
CA LEU A 128 11.09 -1.97 15.32
C LEU A 128 10.52 -0.95 16.30
N LYS A 129 9.75 -1.45 17.29
CA LYS A 129 9.27 -0.70 18.47
C LYS A 129 8.58 0.64 18.13
N GLY A 130 7.81 0.70 17.05
CA GLY A 130 7.11 1.94 16.66
C GLY A 130 8.04 3.06 16.15
N LYS A 131 9.29 2.72 15.77
CA LYS A 131 10.32 3.70 15.37
C LYS A 131 10.76 3.52 13.93
N LYS A 132 10.93 2.28 13.46
CA LYS A 132 11.48 1.99 12.14
C LYS A 132 10.82 0.78 11.50
N VAL A 133 10.62 0.81 10.19
CA VAL A 133 10.33 -0.36 9.37
C VAL A 133 11.60 -0.70 8.62
N LYS A 134 12.07 -1.94 8.73
CA LYS A 134 13.18 -2.46 7.92
C LYS A 134 12.62 -3.51 6.97
N ILE A 135 13.00 -3.43 5.70
CA ILE A 135 12.72 -4.44 4.69
C ILE A 135 14.05 -4.97 4.14
N LYS A 136 14.19 -6.29 4.03
CA LYS A 136 15.35 -6.97 3.43
C LYS A 136 14.90 -7.97 2.38
N TRP A 137 15.76 -8.23 1.39
CA TRP A 137 15.51 -9.24 0.37
C TRP A 137 16.80 -9.86 -0.17
N GLU A 138 16.62 -10.99 -0.86
CA GLU A 138 17.65 -11.70 -1.64
C GLU A 138 17.75 -11.16 -3.06
#